data_AF-M7B070-F1
#
_entry.id   AF-M7B070-F1
#
_cell.length_a   1.000
_cell.length_b   1.000
_cell.length_c   1.000
_cell.angle_alpha   90.00
_cell.angle_beta   90.00
_cell.angle_gamma   90.00
#
_symmetry.space_group_name_H-M   'P 1'
#
loop_
_entity.id
_entity.type
_entity.pdbx_description
1 polymer ?
#
loop_
_entity_poly.entity_id
_entity_poly.type
_entity_poly.pdbx_seq_one_letter_code
_entity_poly.pdbx_strand_id
1 'polypeptide(L)'
;EPNNLKARNSFRYNGLIHRKTVGVEPAADGKGIVVVLKKRAGQRKPATSYEKTTINKNARATLSSLRHIIRKNNYRKDLRMAALRRASAILRSQKPVVVKKKRTRATKTA
;
A
#
# COMPACT_ATOMS: atom_id res chain seq x y z
N GLU A 1 -7.43 0.33 -10.83
CA GLU A 1 -6.25 -0.36 -11.38
C GLU A 1 -5.23 -0.70 -10.28
N PRO A 2 -4.39 -1.75 -10.45
CA PRO A 2 -3.53 -2.27 -9.37
C PRO A 2 -2.56 -1.23 -8.76
N ASN A 3 -1.90 -0.44 -9.61
CA ASN A 3 -0.91 0.57 -9.20
C ASN A 3 -1.52 1.96 -8.90
N ASN A 4 -2.81 2.02 -8.51
CA ASN A 4 -3.48 3.26 -8.12
C ASN A 4 -3.64 3.35 -6.61
N LEU A 5 -2.79 4.15 -5.98
CA LEU A 5 -2.69 4.25 -4.53
C LEU A 5 -3.98 4.75 -3.85
N LYS A 6 -4.76 5.61 -4.53
CA LYS A 6 -6.00 6.19 -3.96
C LYS A 6 -7.28 5.59 -4.52
N ALA A 7 -7.21 4.70 -5.50
CA ALA A 7 -8.35 4.15 -6.22
C ALA A 7 -9.32 5.24 -6.73
N ARG A 8 -8.78 6.35 -7.21
CA ARG A 8 -9.56 7.46 -7.81
C ARG A 8 -9.11 7.68 -9.24
N ASN A 9 -10.04 8.04 -10.12
CA ASN A 9 -9.69 8.46 -11.47
C ASN A 9 -9.02 9.83 -11.41
N SER A 10 -7.71 9.86 -11.67
CA SER A 10 -6.91 11.08 -11.71
C SER A 10 -5.61 10.79 -12.44
N PHE A 11 -5.20 11.71 -13.31
CA PHE A 11 -3.93 11.62 -14.02
C PHE A 11 -2.75 11.34 -13.07
N ARG A 12 -2.72 11.99 -11.90
CA ARG A 12 -1.61 11.86 -10.94
C ARG A 12 -1.50 10.45 -10.35
N TYR A 13 -2.62 9.79 -10.06
CA TYR A 13 -2.63 8.50 -9.37
C TYR A 13 -2.73 7.30 -10.31
N ASN A 14 -2.83 7.55 -11.62
CA ASN A 14 -2.95 6.50 -12.61
C ASN A 14 -1.69 5.63 -12.68
N GLY A 15 -1.87 4.32 -12.57
CA GLY A 15 -0.78 3.34 -12.48
C GLY A 15 -0.26 2.78 -13.82
N LEU A 16 -0.83 3.19 -14.94
CA LEU A 16 -0.54 2.60 -16.27
C LEU A 16 0.18 3.59 -17.19
N ILE A 17 -0.24 4.86 -17.18
CA ILE A 17 0.23 5.88 -18.12
C ILE A 17 1.64 6.39 -17.81
N HIS A 18 2.06 6.36 -16.54
CA HIS A 18 3.35 6.94 -16.12
C HIS A 18 4.51 5.96 -16.33
N ARG A 19 5.68 6.50 -16.68
CA ARG A 19 6.93 5.71 -16.79
C ARG A 19 7.43 5.20 -15.42
N LYS A 20 7.15 5.95 -14.36
CA LYS A 20 7.44 5.61 -12.96
C LYS A 20 6.13 5.47 -12.19
N THR A 21 5.93 4.34 -11.52
CA THR A 21 4.72 4.08 -10.73
C THR A 21 5.09 3.40 -9.42
N VAL A 22 4.34 3.72 -8.37
CA VAL A 22 4.49 3.10 -7.05
C VAL A 22 3.16 2.45 -6.70
N GLY A 23 3.16 1.13 -6.59
CA GLY A 23 2.08 0.32 -6.05
C GLY A 23 2.38 -0.12 -4.62
N VAL A 24 1.32 -0.29 -3.83
CA VAL A 24 1.40 -0.89 -2.49
C VAL A 24 0.24 -1.87 -2.37
N GLU A 25 0.58 -3.13 -2.18
CA GLU A 25 -0.34 -4.26 -2.15
C GLU A 25 -0.13 -5.07 -0.85
N PRO A 26 -1.15 -5.81 -0.39
CA PRO A 26 -0.95 -6.79 0.68
C PRO A 26 -0.03 -7.91 0.19
N ALA A 27 0.82 -8.44 1.08
CA ALA A 27 1.56 -9.66 0.79
C ALA A 27 0.62 -10.87 0.71
N ALA A 28 0.97 -11.85 -0.12
CA ALA A 28 0.18 -13.07 -0.31
C ALA A 28 -0.04 -13.85 1.00
N ASP A 29 0.97 -13.85 1.89
CA ASP A 29 0.93 -14.55 3.17
C ASP A 29 0.06 -13.85 4.24
N GLY A 30 -0.65 -12.78 3.87
CA GLY A 30 -1.48 -11.98 4.78
C GLY A 30 -0.68 -11.14 5.78
N LYS A 31 0.66 -11.17 5.73
CA LYS A 31 1.56 -10.46 6.66
C LYS A 31 2.50 -9.52 5.90
N GLY A 32 2.41 -8.23 6.20
CA GLY A 32 3.27 -7.22 5.60
C GLY A 32 2.76 -6.71 4.25
N ILE A 33 3.61 -5.97 3.54
CA ILE A 33 3.22 -5.30 2.30
C ILE A 33 4.15 -5.68 1.15
N VAL A 34 3.67 -5.58 -0.08
CA VAL A 34 4.46 -5.65 -1.30
C VAL A 34 4.49 -4.26 -1.93
N VAL A 35 5.69 -3.75 -2.14
CA VAL A 35 5.92 -2.51 -2.88
C VAL A 35 6.19 -2.86 -4.33
N VAL A 36 5.41 -2.30 -5.24
CA VAL A 36 5.55 -2.55 -6.68
C VAL A 36 6.11 -1.29 -7.34
N LEU A 37 7.25 -1.40 -8.00
CA LEU A 37 7.88 -0.30 -8.72
C LEU A 37 7.99 -0.64 -10.21
N LYS A 38 7.77 0.34 -11.09
CA LYS A 38 7.99 0.15 -12.52
C LYS A 38 9.46 0.36 -12.87
N LYS A 39 10.05 -0.60 -13.58
CA LYS A 39 11.43 -0.54 -14.07
C LYS A 39 11.54 0.51 -15.18
N ARG A 40 12.69 1.17 -15.29
CA ARG A 40 12.94 2.13 -16.38
C ARG A 40 12.99 1.44 -17.73
N ALA A 41 13.66 0.28 -17.80
CA ALA A 41 13.73 -0.57 -18.99
C ALA A 41 12.46 -1.44 -19.13
N GLY A 42 12.21 -1.93 -20.35
CA GLY A 42 11.12 -2.89 -20.58
C GLY A 42 9.71 -2.30 -20.50
N GLN A 43 9.52 -1.00 -20.77
CA GLN A 43 8.21 -0.34 -20.66
C GLN A 43 7.12 -0.97 -21.55
N ARG A 44 7.50 -1.53 -22.70
CA ARG A 44 6.60 -2.25 -23.63
C ARG A 44 6.56 -3.77 -23.38
N LYS A 45 7.23 -4.24 -22.32
CA LYS A 45 7.31 -5.65 -21.93
C LYS A 45 6.59 -5.83 -20.58
N PRO A 46 5.25 -5.91 -20.57
CA PRO A 46 4.46 -5.86 -19.33
C PRO A 46 4.88 -6.91 -18.31
N ALA A 47 5.21 -8.12 -18.75
CA ALA A 47 5.65 -9.23 -17.91
C ALA A 47 6.88 -8.91 -17.03
N THR A 48 7.83 -8.12 -17.54
CA THR A 48 9.09 -7.80 -16.83
C THR A 48 9.19 -6.34 -16.38
N SER A 49 8.18 -5.53 -16.68
CA SER A 49 8.18 -4.08 -16.44
C SER A 49 8.08 -3.67 -14.97
N TYR A 50 7.70 -4.59 -14.07
CA TYR A 50 7.50 -4.32 -12.65
C TYR A 50 8.50 -5.11 -11.80
N GLU A 51 8.99 -4.47 -10.74
CA GLU A 51 9.78 -5.08 -9.67
C GLU A 51 8.92 -5.09 -8.40
N LYS A 52 8.87 -6.24 -7.72
CA LYS A 52 8.11 -6.41 -6.48
C LYS A 52 9.06 -6.63 -5.32
N THR A 53 8.89 -5.87 -4.25
CA THR A 53 9.67 -6.03 -3.02
C THR A 53 8.74 -6.24 -1.84
N THR A 54 8.83 -7.41 -1.21
CA THR A 54 8.05 -7.73 -0.01
C THR A 54 8.74 -7.17 1.24
N ILE A 55 7.96 -6.50 2.10
CA ILE A 55 8.41 -5.98 3.38
C ILE A 55 7.52 -6.57 4.47
N ASN A 56 8.07 -7.54 5.20
CA ASN A 56 7.45 -8.15 6.36
C ASN A 56 8.23 -7.75 7.63
N LYS A 57 8.03 -6.50 8.06
CA LYS A 57 8.63 -5.93 9.28
C LYS A 57 7.55 -5.32 10.15
N ASN A 58 7.93 -4.87 11.36
CA ASN A 58 7.02 -4.09 12.20
C ASN A 58 6.51 -2.81 11.49
N ALA A 59 5.37 -2.28 11.94
CA ALA A 59 4.69 -1.20 11.22
C ALA A 59 5.55 0.06 11.02
N ARG A 60 6.32 0.45 12.04
CA ARG A 60 7.18 1.64 11.98
C ARG A 60 8.33 1.45 10.98
N ALA A 61 9.01 0.29 11.03
CA ALA A 61 10.09 -0.04 10.11
C ALA A 61 9.58 -0.14 8.69
N THR A 62 8.44 -0.80 8.46
CA THR A 62 7.82 -0.94 7.14
C THR A 62 7.52 0.42 6.50
N LEU A 63 6.88 1.33 7.25
CA LEU A 63 6.61 2.69 6.77
C LEU A 63 7.89 3.50 6.56
N SER A 64 8.91 3.32 7.41
CA SER A 64 10.21 3.96 7.24
C SER A 64 10.91 3.48 5.96
N SER A 65 10.97 2.17 5.72
CA SER A 65 11.57 1.59 4.52
C SER A 65 10.87 2.09 3.25
N LEU A 66 9.53 2.06 3.20
CA LEU A 66 8.77 2.60 2.07
C LEU A 66 9.05 4.09 1.83
N ARG A 67 9.16 4.89 2.90
CA ARG A 67 9.52 6.31 2.81
C ARG A 67 10.91 6.50 2.20
N HIS A 68 11.88 5.70 2.61
CA HIS A 68 13.25 5.78 2.11
C HIS A 68 13.34 5.37 0.64
N ILE A 69 12.68 4.27 0.24
CA ILE A 69 12.60 3.82 -1.16
C ILE A 69 12.13 4.95 -2.07
N ILE A 70 11.10 5.70 -1.67
CA ILE A 70 10.55 6.80 -2.48
C ILE A 70 11.44 8.05 -2.41
N ARG A 71 11.81 8.48 -1.20
CA ARG A 71 12.48 9.77 -0.98
C ARG A 71 13.95 9.75 -1.41
N LYS A 72 14.70 8.71 -1.04
CA LYS A 72 16.15 8.63 -1.29
C LYS A 72 16.46 8.33 -2.75
N ASN A 73 15.65 7.49 -3.40
CA ASN A 73 15.82 7.18 -4.83
C ASN A 73 15.17 8.23 -5.76
N ASN A 74 14.66 9.34 -5.22
CA ASN A 74 13.95 10.39 -5.97
C ASN A 74 12.83 9.83 -6.87
N TYR A 75 12.14 8.79 -6.40
CA TYR A 75 11.17 8.03 -7.21
C TYR A 75 9.74 8.45 -6.87
N ARG A 76 9.17 9.39 -7.64
CA ARG A 76 7.79 9.92 -7.43
C ARG A 76 7.51 10.36 -5.99
N LYS A 77 8.31 11.33 -5.53
CA LYS A 77 8.18 11.95 -4.19
C LYS A 77 6.77 12.48 -3.91
N ASP A 78 6.05 12.84 -4.97
CA ASP A 78 4.67 13.33 -4.94
C ASP A 78 3.67 12.28 -4.45
N LEU A 79 3.96 10.98 -4.59
CA LEU A 79 3.13 9.86 -4.13
C LEU A 79 3.45 9.37 -2.73
N ARG A 80 4.54 9.85 -2.13
CA ARG A 80 5.08 9.38 -0.84
C ARG A 80 4.00 9.24 0.24
N MET A 81 3.21 10.29 0.46
CA MET A 81 2.19 10.28 1.50
C MET A 81 1.00 9.37 1.16
N ALA A 82 0.64 9.25 -0.12
CA ALA A 82 -0.41 8.32 -0.54
C ALA A 82 0.04 6.86 -0.33
N ALA A 83 1.28 6.53 -0.68
CA ALA A 83 1.85 5.21 -0.49
C ALA A 83 1.93 4.83 1.00
N LEU A 84 2.39 5.75 1.86
CA LEU A 84 2.44 5.53 3.31
C LEU A 84 1.05 5.31 3.91
N ARG A 85 0.04 6.10 3.51
CA ARG A 85 -1.34 5.92 3.99
C ARG A 85 -1.92 4.58 3.56
N ARG A 86 -1.68 4.15 2.32
CA ARG A 86 -2.12 2.84 1.82
C ARG A 86 -1.43 1.69 2.57
N ALA A 87 -0.13 1.76 2.76
CA ALA A 87 0.63 0.79 3.56
C ALA A 87 0.09 0.69 5.00
N SER A 88 -0.17 1.83 5.64
CA SER A 88 -0.76 1.86 6.98
C SER A 88 -2.16 1.25 7.03
N ALA A 89 -2.98 1.45 5.99
CA ALA A 89 -4.31 0.87 5.89
C ALA A 89 -4.24 -0.67 5.76
N ILE A 90 -3.33 -1.17 4.92
CA ILE A 90 -3.09 -2.63 4.76
C ILE A 90 -2.58 -3.24 6.07
N LEU A 91 -1.57 -2.63 6.70
CA LEU A 91 -1.06 -3.13 7.98
C LEU A 91 -2.13 -3.10 9.08
N ARG A 92 -3.09 -2.16 9.02
CA ARG A 92 -4.23 -2.13 9.94
C ARG A 92 -5.24 -3.23 9.61
N SER A 93 -5.53 -3.49 8.33
CA SER A 93 -6.47 -4.54 7.92
C SER A 93 -5.95 -5.95 8.20
N GLN A 94 -4.64 -6.13 8.28
CA GLN A 94 -4.01 -7.41 8.65
C GLN A 94 -4.01 -7.70 10.15
N LYS A 95 -4.32 -6.70 10.99
CA LYS A 95 -4.43 -6.93 12.43
C LYS A 95 -5.69 -7.74 12.74
N PRO A 96 -5.65 -8.65 13.72
CA PRO A 96 -6.83 -9.39 14.13
C PRO A 96 -7.93 -8.43 14.57
N VAL A 97 -9.13 -8.64 14.04
CA VAL A 97 -10.31 -7.85 14.40
C VAL A 97 -10.81 -8.34 15.75
N VAL A 98 -10.65 -7.52 16.79
CA VAL A 98 -11.29 -7.77 18.08
C VAL A 98 -12.77 -7.45 17.93
N VAL A 99 -13.62 -8.47 17.85
CA VAL A 99 -15.09 -8.31 17.82
C VAL A 99 -15.53 -7.76 19.17
N LYS A 100 -15.75 -6.44 19.25
CA LYS A 100 -16.34 -5.83 20.44
C LYS A 100 -17.82 -6.24 20.49
N LYS A 101 -18.18 -7.14 21.41
CA LYS A 101 -19.58 -7.46 21.70
C LYS A 101 -20.31 -6.17 22.06
N LYS A 102 -21.42 -5.89 21.36
CA LYS A 102 -22.29 -4.75 21.66
C LYS A 102 -22.81 -4.96 23.08
N ARG A 103 -22.51 -4.05 24.00
CA ARG A 103 -23.10 -4.07 25.35
C ARG A 103 -24.60 -3.88 25.19
N THR A 104 -25.38 -4.94 25.36
CA THR A 104 -26.83 -4.85 25.47
C THR A 104 -27.16 -4.14 26.79
N ARG A 105 -27.91 -3.03 26.71
CA ARG A 105 -28.41 -2.36 27.89
C ARG A 105 -29.48 -3.27 28.50
N ALA A 106 -29.37 -3.62 29.77
CA ALA A 106 -30.41 -4.40 30.45
C ALA A 106 -31.74 -3.66 30.32
N THR A 107 -32.78 -4.36 29.89
CA THR A 107 -34.15 -3.85 29.87
C THR A 107 -34.58 -3.55 31.30
N LYS A 108 -35.00 -2.32 31.57
CA LYS A 108 -35.65 -1.97 32.85
C LYS A 108 -36.93 -2.79 32.95
N THR A 109 -37.03 -3.64 33.96
CA THR A 109 -38.30 -4.23 34.41
C THR A 109 -39.20 -3.10 34.94
N ALA A 110 -40.46 -3.13 34.50
CA ALA A 110 -41.52 -2.22 34.95
C ALA A 110 -41.97 -2.59 36.37
#